data_AF-A0A951R8G3-F1
#
_entry.id   AF-A0A951R8G3-F1
#
_cell.length_a   1.000
_cell.length_b   1.000
_cell.length_c   1.000
_cell.angle_alpha   90.00
_cell.angle_beta   90.00
_cell.angle_gamma   90.00
#
_symmetry.space_group_name_H-M   'P 1'
#
loop_
_entity.id
_entity.type
_entity.pdbx_description
1 polymer ?
#
loop_
_entity_poly.entity_id
_entity_poly.type
_entity_poly.pdbx_seq_one_letter_code
_entity_poly.pdbx_strand_id
1 'polypeptide(L)'
;MKKSTLTLFAILLAATALAGSPGTLLNPSGGPMEIFFEVETGLVGVLNHTYQSGKMDEGAYTFDFVKEGGQDILFPFDRYTAGLTLNKKHRIGLLYQPLTVVTNVTFREDVMIDSVTFASGTPMEIKYGFPFYRFTYAYQFVQNDKWSLSAGLALQARNASIVFKEISGGQMTVSQNVGPVPAVFLGA
;
A
#
# COMPACT_ATOMS: atom_id res chain seq x y z
N MET A 1 20.33 5.28 12.74
CA MET A 1 18.91 4.97 12.40
C MET A 1 18.47 5.96 11.33
N LYS A 2 18.32 5.51 10.07
CA LYS A 2 17.87 6.35 8.95
C LYS A 2 16.42 6.76 9.21
N LYS A 3 16.15 8.04 9.48
CA LYS A 3 14.78 8.57 9.56
C LYS A 3 14.33 8.89 8.14
N SER A 4 13.65 7.95 7.49
CA SER A 4 13.00 8.19 6.20
C SER A 4 11.57 8.66 6.48
N THR A 5 11.29 9.95 6.29
CA THR A 5 9.93 10.47 6.35
C THR A 5 9.29 10.27 4.98
N LEU A 6 8.42 9.27 4.86
CA LEU A 6 7.68 8.99 3.64
C LEU A 6 6.34 9.74 3.70
N THR A 7 6.16 10.74 2.85
CA THR A 7 4.88 11.42 2.67
C THR A 7 4.30 11.03 1.32
N LEU A 8 3.21 10.25 1.33
CA LEU A 8 2.50 9.80 0.13
C LEU A 8 1.07 10.35 0.15
N PHE A 9 0.70 11.10 -0.89
CA PHE A 9 -0.69 11.46 -1.16
C PHE A 9 -1.12 10.84 -2.48
N ALA A 10 -2.31 10.23 -2.50
CA ALA A 10 -2.84 9.53 -3.66
C ALA A 10 -4.33 9.80 -3.87
N ILE A 11 -4.74 9.88 -5.13
CA ILE A 11 -6.16 9.90 -5.54
C ILE A 11 -6.50 8.52 -6.08
N LEU A 12 -7.56 7.93 -5.55
CA LEU A 12 -8.04 6.60 -5.93
C LEU A 12 -9.34 6.72 -6.72
N LEU A 13 -9.36 6.12 -7.92
CA LEU A 13 -10.59 5.85 -8.66
C LEU A 13 -10.76 4.33 -8.72
N ALA A 14 -11.71 3.79 -7.96
CA ALA A 14 -11.89 2.34 -7.81
C ALA A 14 -13.33 1.89 -8.09
N ALA A 15 -13.45 0.69 -8.64
CA ALA A 15 -14.69 -0.07 -8.68
C ALA A 15 -14.66 -1.15 -7.58
N THR A 16 -15.76 -1.29 -6.86
CA THR A 16 -15.95 -2.29 -5.80
C THR A 16 -16.82 -3.44 -6.31
N ALA A 17 -16.34 -4.67 -6.15
CA ALA A 17 -17.16 -5.87 -6.29
C ALA A 17 -17.27 -6.57 -4.93
N LEU A 18 -18.50 -6.89 -4.53
CA LEU A 18 -18.82 -7.55 -3.26
C LEU A 18 -19.48 -8.90 -3.55
N ALA A 19 -18.94 -9.97 -2.98
CA ALA A 19 -19.56 -11.28 -2.94
C ALA A 19 -19.87 -11.64 -1.47
N GLY A 20 -21.09 -12.11 -1.22
CA GLY A 20 -21.57 -12.44 0.13
C GLY A 20 -22.96 -11.91 0.49
N SER A 21 -23.84 -11.69 -0.48
CA SER A 21 -25.22 -11.28 -0.16
C SER A 21 -25.96 -12.35 0.67
N PRO A 22 -26.83 -11.95 1.61
CA PRO A 22 -27.70 -12.88 2.33
C PRO A 22 -28.56 -13.71 1.37
N GLY A 23 -28.81 -14.97 1.72
CA GLY A 23 -29.63 -15.90 0.91
C GLY A 23 -28.86 -16.64 -0.19
N THR A 24 -27.53 -16.62 -0.15
CA THR A 24 -26.66 -17.39 -1.06
C THR A 24 -26.21 -18.71 -0.42
N LEU A 25 -25.63 -19.62 -1.21
CA LEU A 25 -25.05 -20.87 -0.69
C LEU A 25 -23.98 -20.62 0.39
N LEU A 26 -23.21 -19.54 0.24
CA LEU A 26 -22.16 -19.15 1.19
C LEU A 26 -22.73 -18.49 2.44
N ASN A 27 -23.85 -17.77 2.31
CA ASN A 27 -24.50 -17.01 3.39
C ASN A 27 -26.00 -17.34 3.47
N PRO A 28 -26.37 -18.51 4.03
CA PRO A 28 -27.75 -18.89 4.20
C PRO A 28 -28.47 -17.91 5.14
N SER A 29 -29.73 -17.60 4.82
CA SER A 29 -30.56 -16.69 5.61
C SER A 29 -30.67 -17.16 7.06
N GLY A 30 -30.28 -16.30 8.01
CA GLY A 30 -30.33 -16.60 9.45
C GLY A 30 -29.17 -17.46 9.97
N GLY A 31 -28.17 -17.75 9.14
CA GLY A 31 -26.96 -18.46 9.59
C GLY A 31 -26.14 -17.65 10.61
N PRO A 32 -25.39 -18.32 11.51
CA PRO A 32 -24.53 -17.65 12.50
C PRO A 32 -23.24 -17.08 11.88
N MET A 33 -22.99 -17.34 10.60
CA MET A 33 -21.77 -16.97 9.89
C MET A 33 -22.12 -16.36 8.53
N GLU A 34 -21.48 -15.23 8.24
CA GLU A 34 -21.57 -14.53 6.95
C GLU A 34 -20.16 -14.37 6.39
N ILE A 35 -19.84 -15.10 5.31
CA ILE A 35 -18.58 -14.99 4.57
C ILE A 35 -18.68 -13.81 3.60
N PHE A 36 -17.60 -13.05 3.47
CA PHE A 36 -17.53 -11.97 2.50
C PHE A 36 -16.21 -12.00 1.73
N PHE A 37 -16.29 -11.58 0.48
CA PHE A 37 -15.14 -11.32 -0.36
C PHE A 37 -15.35 -9.98 -1.08
N GLU A 38 -14.32 -9.14 -1.04
CA GLU A 38 -14.35 -7.79 -1.58
C GLU A 38 -13.13 -7.62 -2.48
N VAL A 39 -13.36 -7.11 -3.69
CA VAL A 39 -12.30 -6.69 -4.60
C VAL A 39 -12.50 -5.21 -4.89
N GLU A 40 -11.46 -4.43 -4.65
CA GLU A 40 -11.35 -3.07 -5.15
C GLU A 40 -10.25 -3.04 -6.18
N THR A 41 -10.58 -2.59 -7.38
CA THR A 41 -9.62 -2.44 -8.47
C THR A 41 -9.81 -1.08 -9.13
N GLY A 42 -8.74 -0.52 -9.67
CA GLY A 42 -8.81 0.75 -10.37
C GLY A 42 -7.45 1.39 -10.57
N LEU A 43 -7.42 2.71 -10.48
CA LEU A 43 -6.24 3.52 -10.75
C LEU A 43 -5.89 4.38 -9.54
N VAL A 44 -4.59 4.49 -9.28
CA VAL A 44 -4.02 5.36 -8.25
C VAL A 44 -3.04 6.34 -8.90
N GLY A 45 -3.23 7.64 -8.63
CA GLY A 45 -2.27 8.68 -8.97
C GLY A 45 -1.41 9.06 -7.76
N VAL A 46 -0.13 9.35 -7.97
CA VAL A 46 0.79 9.80 -6.92
C VAL A 46 0.93 11.33 -7.01
N LEU A 47 0.50 12.05 -5.97
CA LEU A 47 0.54 13.51 -5.95
C LEU A 47 1.86 14.06 -5.41
N ASN A 48 2.41 13.37 -4.42
CA ASN A 48 3.67 13.72 -3.78
C ASN A 48 4.27 12.44 -3.21
N HIS A 49 5.56 12.24 -3.44
CA HIS A 49 6.28 11.10 -2.93
C HIS A 49 7.78 11.38 -2.96
N THR A 50 8.38 11.55 -1.78
CA THR A 50 9.80 11.84 -1.63
C THR A 50 10.50 10.80 -0.77
N TYR A 51 11.79 10.57 -1.05
CA TYR A 51 12.66 9.67 -0.29
C TYR A 51 13.99 10.34 0.00
N GLN A 52 14.30 10.49 1.28
CA GLN A 52 15.60 10.98 1.72
C GLN A 52 16.59 9.81 1.78
N SER A 53 17.65 9.92 0.97
CA SER A 53 18.80 9.06 1.01
C SER A 53 19.97 9.72 1.74
N GLY A 54 20.63 8.97 2.63
CA GLY A 54 21.70 9.49 3.48
C GLY A 54 21.22 10.32 4.69
N LYS A 55 22.17 10.83 5.48
CA LYS A 55 21.91 11.71 6.61
C LYS A 55 22.08 13.18 6.21
N MET A 56 21.28 14.08 6.80
CA MET A 56 21.30 15.51 6.43
C MET A 56 22.67 16.18 6.62
N ASP A 57 23.42 15.75 7.62
CA ASP A 57 24.78 16.20 7.95
C ASP A 57 25.86 15.65 6.99
N GLU A 58 25.52 14.68 6.16
CA GLU A 58 26.43 13.99 5.22
C GLU A 58 26.03 14.24 3.75
N GLY A 59 25.29 15.34 3.47
CA GLY A 59 24.84 15.67 2.12
C GLY A 59 23.67 14.83 1.63
N ALA A 60 22.66 14.61 2.48
CA ALA A 60 21.45 13.86 2.10
C ALA A 60 20.84 14.37 0.81
N TYR A 61 20.45 13.43 -0.04
CA TYR A 61 19.71 13.68 -1.26
C TYR A 61 18.24 13.33 -1.04
N THR A 62 17.32 14.21 -1.45
CA THR A 62 15.88 13.94 -1.38
C THR A 62 15.36 13.70 -2.79
N PHE A 63 15.15 12.43 -3.11
CA PHE A 63 14.62 12.01 -4.41
C PHE A 63 13.11 12.21 -4.46
N ASP A 64 12.61 12.93 -5.46
CA ASP A 64 11.19 13.12 -5.74
C ASP A 64 10.71 12.13 -6.80
N PHE A 65 9.93 11.13 -6.39
CA PHE A 65 9.45 10.09 -7.30
C PHE A 65 8.49 10.60 -8.36
N VAL A 66 7.80 11.72 -8.11
CA VAL A 66 6.88 12.30 -9.10
C VAL A 66 7.68 13.06 -10.14
N LYS A 67 8.54 14.00 -9.71
CA LYS A 67 9.28 14.89 -10.61
C LYS A 67 10.46 14.22 -11.31
N GLU A 68 11.15 13.35 -10.60
CA GLU A 68 12.40 12.71 -11.05
C GLU A 68 12.18 11.23 -11.37
N GLY A 69 11.28 10.59 -10.64
CA GLY A 69 10.99 9.17 -10.80
C GLY A 69 9.89 8.83 -11.80
N GLY A 70 9.24 9.80 -12.43
CA GLY A 70 8.21 9.55 -13.45
C GLY A 70 6.91 8.96 -12.90
N GLN A 71 6.62 9.18 -11.61
CA GLN A 71 5.33 8.80 -10.99
C GLN A 71 4.25 9.88 -11.21
N ASP A 72 4.19 10.45 -12.41
CA ASP A 72 3.26 11.53 -12.81
C ASP A 72 2.06 11.02 -13.64
N ILE A 73 1.92 9.70 -13.75
CA ILE A 73 0.80 9.02 -14.41
C ILE A 73 -0.04 8.20 -13.41
N LEU A 74 -1.07 7.53 -13.92
CA LEU A 74 -1.90 6.62 -13.15
C LEU A 74 -1.34 5.20 -13.16
N PHE A 75 -1.40 4.54 -12.01
CA PHE A 75 -0.93 3.17 -11.81
C PHE A 75 -2.10 2.24 -11.45
N PRO A 76 -2.04 0.96 -11.81
CA PRO A 76 -3.04 -0.01 -11.38
C PRO A 76 -3.05 -0.12 -9.86
N PHE A 77 -4.25 -0.20 -9.30
CA PHE A 77 -4.51 -0.42 -7.90
C PHE A 77 -5.41 -1.63 -7.74
N ASP A 78 -5.04 -2.53 -6.84
CA ASP A 78 -5.88 -3.64 -6.43
C ASP A 78 -5.83 -3.81 -4.91
N ARG A 79 -6.96 -4.19 -4.34
CA ARG A 79 -7.09 -4.58 -2.92
C ARG A 79 -8.11 -5.69 -2.81
N TYR A 80 -7.67 -6.79 -2.18
CA TYR A 80 -8.48 -7.98 -2.00
C TYR A 80 -8.74 -8.17 -0.51
N THR A 81 -10.00 -8.34 -0.14
CA THR A 81 -10.39 -8.64 1.24
C THR A 81 -11.22 -9.92 1.27
N ALA A 82 -10.84 -10.87 2.12
CA ALA A 82 -11.64 -12.05 2.40
C ALA A 82 -11.87 -12.13 3.91
N GLY A 83 -13.05 -12.55 4.33
CA GLY A 83 -13.32 -12.66 5.75
C GLY A 83 -14.69 -13.23 6.07
N LEU A 84 -15.03 -13.12 7.34
CA LEU A 84 -16.30 -13.60 7.86
C LEU A 84 -16.79 -12.75 9.03
N THR A 85 -18.10 -12.69 9.19
CA THR A 85 -18.79 -12.10 10.34
C THR A 85 -19.51 -13.22 11.09
N LEU A 86 -19.18 -13.40 12.38
CA LEU A 86 -19.85 -14.36 13.26
C LEU A 86 -20.86 -13.64 14.16
N ASN A 87 -22.05 -14.24 14.26
CA ASN A 87 -23.14 -13.78 15.12
C ASN A 87 -23.48 -12.29 14.96
N LYS A 88 -23.24 -11.74 13.76
CA LYS A 88 -23.39 -10.30 13.44
C LYS A 88 -22.56 -9.36 14.33
N LYS A 89 -21.57 -9.89 15.06
CA LYS A 89 -20.80 -9.15 16.07
C LYS A 89 -19.30 -9.22 15.85
N HIS A 90 -18.77 -10.37 15.43
CA HIS A 90 -17.33 -10.57 15.32
C HIS A 90 -16.94 -10.60 13.85
N ARG A 91 -16.33 -9.51 13.37
CA ARG A 91 -15.82 -9.42 12.00
C ARG A 91 -14.34 -9.77 12.00
N ILE A 92 -13.97 -10.74 11.18
CA ILE A 92 -12.59 -11.14 10.92
C ILE A 92 -12.32 -10.91 9.45
N GLY A 93 -11.21 -10.25 9.13
CA GLY A 93 -10.83 -9.94 7.76
C GLY A 93 -9.34 -10.13 7.51
N LEU A 94 -9.02 -10.68 6.34
CA LEU A 94 -7.69 -10.72 5.77
C LEU A 94 -7.69 -9.87 4.50
N LEU A 95 -6.78 -8.91 4.44
CA LEU A 95 -6.63 -7.99 3.31
C LEU A 95 -5.24 -8.17 2.70
N TYR A 96 -5.19 -8.21 1.38
CA TYR A 96 -3.96 -8.16 0.58
C TYR A 96 -4.01 -7.00 -0.41
N GLN A 97 -2.98 -6.16 -0.40
CA GLN A 97 -2.81 -5.06 -1.35
C GLN A 97 -1.44 -5.20 -2.04
N PRO A 98 -1.39 -5.62 -3.32
CA PRO A 98 -0.13 -5.81 -4.07
C PRO A 98 0.49 -4.53 -4.64
N LEU A 99 0.33 -3.36 -4.01
CA LEU A 99 0.72 -2.08 -4.62
C LEU A 99 2.22 -2.03 -4.96
N THR A 100 2.52 -1.91 -6.25
CA THR A 100 3.85 -1.75 -6.81
C THR A 100 3.80 -0.76 -7.97
N VAL A 101 4.68 0.23 -7.95
CA VAL A 101 4.84 1.23 -9.00
C VAL A 101 6.19 1.01 -9.66
N VAL A 102 6.20 0.87 -10.99
CA VAL A 102 7.40 0.74 -11.79
C VAL A 102 7.38 1.81 -12.86
N THR A 103 8.48 2.55 -12.97
CA THR A 103 8.64 3.66 -13.92
C THR A 103 10.00 3.56 -14.60
N ASN A 104 10.06 4.05 -15.83
CA ASN A 104 11.30 4.17 -16.59
C ASN A 104 11.54 5.65 -16.88
N VAL A 105 12.71 6.14 -16.49
CA VAL A 105 13.07 7.55 -16.64
C VAL A 105 14.53 7.67 -17.07
N THR A 106 14.90 8.82 -17.61
CA THR A 106 16.30 9.20 -17.78
C THR A 106 16.57 10.35 -16.83
N PHE A 107 17.57 10.21 -15.95
CA PHE A 107 17.89 11.26 -15.01
C PHE A 107 18.38 12.51 -15.76
N ARG A 108 17.82 13.67 -15.39
CA ARG A 108 18.16 14.97 -16.02
C ARG A 108 19.40 15.59 -15.38
N GLU A 109 19.67 15.23 -14.13
CA GLU A 109 20.79 15.70 -13.32
C GLU A 109 21.43 14.49 -12.63
N ASP A 110 22.59 14.69 -12.01
CA ASP A 110 23.21 13.63 -11.21
C ASP A 110 22.36 13.34 -9.96
N VAL A 111 21.99 12.08 -9.76
CA VAL A 111 21.14 11.62 -8.65
C VAL A 111 21.96 10.74 -7.73
N MET A 112 22.03 11.10 -6.45
CA MET A 112 22.77 10.32 -5.45
C MET A 112 21.81 9.52 -4.55
N ILE A 113 21.90 8.19 -4.60
CA ILE A 113 21.11 7.28 -3.74
C ILE A 113 22.05 6.31 -3.03
N ASP A 114 22.01 6.33 -1.69
CA ASP A 114 22.78 5.48 -0.78
C ASP A 114 24.29 5.46 -1.14
N SER A 115 24.85 6.66 -1.36
CA SER A 115 26.24 6.89 -1.74
C SER A 115 26.64 6.40 -3.14
N VAL A 116 25.67 6.00 -3.97
CA VAL A 116 25.85 5.72 -5.39
C VAL A 116 25.36 6.92 -6.20
N THR A 117 26.21 7.45 -7.07
CA THR A 117 25.86 8.55 -7.98
C THR A 117 25.54 8.00 -9.36
N PHE A 118 24.29 8.21 -9.78
CA PHE A 118 23.85 7.98 -11.14
C PHE A 118 24.00 9.28 -11.92
N ALA A 119 24.82 9.27 -12.98
CA ALA A 119 25.10 10.47 -13.75
C ALA A 119 23.87 10.93 -14.55
N SER A 120 23.80 12.23 -14.86
CA SER A 120 22.84 12.77 -15.82
C SER A 120 22.88 12.00 -17.16
N GLY A 121 21.72 11.79 -17.76
CA GLY A 121 21.55 11.00 -18.98
C GLY A 121 21.48 9.49 -18.77
N THR A 122 21.58 9.00 -17.53
CA THR A 122 21.48 7.57 -17.23
C THR A 122 20.03 7.07 -17.35
N PRO A 123 19.74 6.05 -18.17
CA PRO A 123 18.41 5.45 -18.25
C PRO A 123 18.18 4.48 -17.08
N MET A 124 17.10 4.69 -16.35
CA MET A 124 16.80 4.03 -15.09
C MET A 124 15.42 3.37 -15.10
N GLU A 125 15.34 2.17 -14.52
CA GLU A 125 14.12 1.54 -14.05
C GLU A 125 14.03 1.77 -12.54
N ILE A 126 12.93 2.38 -12.10
CA ILE A 126 12.69 2.69 -10.69
C ILE A 126 11.46 1.90 -10.24
N LYS A 127 11.63 1.10 -9.19
CA LYS A 127 10.55 0.32 -8.59
C LYS A 127 10.32 0.78 -7.17
N TYR A 128 9.07 1.15 -6.88
CA TYR A 128 8.57 1.37 -5.54
C TYR A 128 7.49 0.34 -5.20
N GLY A 129 7.85 -0.65 -4.40
CA GLY A 129 6.96 -1.67 -3.88
C GLY A 129 6.50 -1.33 -2.46
N PHE A 130 5.18 -1.33 -2.25
CA PHE A 130 4.57 -1.24 -0.93
C PHE A 130 3.48 -2.31 -0.71
N PRO A 131 3.69 -3.59 -1.07
CA PRO A 131 2.70 -4.61 -0.78
C PRO A 131 2.55 -4.83 0.73
N PHE A 132 1.32 -5.11 1.16
CA PHE A 132 1.06 -5.50 2.53
C PHE A 132 -0.08 -6.51 2.67
N TYR A 133 -0.02 -7.24 3.78
CA TYR A 133 -1.11 -8.07 4.30
C TYR A 133 -1.62 -7.46 5.59
N ARG A 134 -2.93 -7.47 5.82
CA ARG A 134 -3.51 -7.02 7.09
C ARG A 134 -4.53 -8.04 7.59
N PHE A 135 -4.32 -8.50 8.82
CA PHE A 135 -5.33 -9.23 9.58
C PHE A 135 -6.07 -8.23 10.47
N THR A 136 -7.40 -8.30 10.49
CA THR A 136 -8.25 -7.45 11.31
C THR A 136 -9.25 -8.30 12.06
N TYR A 137 -9.41 -8.03 13.35
CA TYR A 137 -10.54 -8.49 14.15
C TYR A 137 -11.26 -7.28 14.71
N ALA A 138 -12.57 -7.21 14.53
CA ALA A 138 -13.42 -6.14 15.06
C ALA A 138 -14.67 -6.72 15.73
N TYR A 139 -15.03 -6.12 16.86
CA TYR A 139 -16.28 -6.39 17.57
C TYR A 139 -17.26 -5.25 17.37
N GLN A 140 -18.46 -5.56 16.91
CA GLN A 140 -19.57 -4.64 16.77
C GLN A 140 -20.35 -4.56 18.09
N PHE A 141 -20.28 -3.40 18.74
CA PHE A 141 -20.92 -3.15 20.04
C PHE A 141 -22.20 -2.33 19.92
N VAL A 142 -22.39 -1.57 18.83
CA VAL A 142 -23.67 -0.94 18.49
C VAL A 142 -24.14 -1.41 17.12
N GLN A 143 -25.38 -1.87 17.07
CA GLN A 143 -26.09 -2.19 15.83
C GLN A 143 -27.58 -1.83 16.01
N ASN A 144 -28.01 -0.75 15.37
CA ASN A 144 -29.40 -0.32 15.28
C ASN A 144 -29.63 0.40 13.94
N ASP A 145 -30.88 0.76 13.64
CA ASP A 145 -31.27 1.38 12.36
C ASP A 145 -30.56 2.71 12.05
N LYS A 146 -29.96 3.36 13.06
CA LYS A 146 -29.30 4.67 12.93
C LYS A 146 -27.77 4.60 13.08
N TRP A 147 -27.27 3.60 13.79
CA TRP A 147 -25.87 3.51 14.19
C TRP A 147 -25.35 2.08 14.10
N SER A 148 -24.22 1.95 13.44
CA SER A 148 -23.34 0.79 13.49
C SER A 148 -22.01 1.29 14.06
N LEU A 149 -21.49 0.65 15.11
CA LEU A 149 -20.18 0.98 15.68
C LEU A 149 -19.43 -0.29 16.05
N SER A 150 -18.17 -0.35 15.64
CA SER A 150 -17.27 -1.47 15.89
C SER A 150 -15.86 -0.99 16.22
N ALA A 151 -15.15 -1.77 17.01
CA ALA A 151 -13.76 -1.52 17.36
C ALA A 151 -13.00 -2.84 17.48
N GLY A 152 -11.69 -2.78 17.26
CA GLY A 152 -10.84 -3.94 17.46
C GLY A 152 -9.39 -3.67 17.10
N LEU A 153 -8.71 -4.71 16.65
CA LEU A 153 -7.28 -4.70 16.41
C LEU A 153 -6.99 -5.13 14.99
N ALA A 154 -5.95 -4.53 14.41
CA ALA A 154 -5.38 -4.94 13.16
C ALA A 154 -3.87 -5.14 13.31
N LEU A 155 -3.36 -6.12 12.60
CA LEU A 155 -1.93 -6.36 12.44
C LEU A 155 -1.60 -6.38 10.96
N GLN A 156 -0.70 -5.49 10.55
CA GLN A 156 -0.27 -5.39 9.17
C GLN A 156 1.18 -5.82 9.02
N ALA A 157 1.46 -6.68 8.04
CA ALA A 157 2.80 -7.01 7.59
C ALA A 157 3.07 -6.29 6.26
N ARG A 158 3.95 -5.29 6.29
CA ARG A 158 4.35 -4.52 5.10
C ARG A 158 5.69 -5.03 4.59
N ASN A 159 5.82 -5.14 3.27
CA ASN A 159 7.09 -5.40 2.59
C ASN A 159 7.41 -4.22 1.65
N ALA A 160 8.22 -3.27 2.13
CA ALA A 160 8.64 -2.14 1.33
C ALA A 160 9.93 -2.46 0.56
N SER A 161 9.97 -2.07 -0.71
CA SER A 161 11.14 -2.18 -1.56
C SER A 161 11.26 -0.95 -2.43
N ILE A 162 12.41 -0.29 -2.40
CA ILE A 162 12.78 0.77 -3.33
C ILE A 162 13.98 0.27 -4.13
N VAL A 163 13.88 0.28 -5.44
CA VAL A 163 14.96 -0.17 -6.34
C VAL A 163 15.22 0.92 -7.36
N PHE A 164 16.50 1.28 -7.49
CA PHE A 164 17.04 2.09 -8.57
C PHE A 164 17.96 1.20 -9.39
N LYS A 165 17.62 0.96 -10.65
CA LYS A 165 18.37 0.05 -11.52
C LYS A 165 18.67 0.74 -12.84
N GLU A 166 19.93 0.78 -13.22
CA GLU A 166 20.33 1.22 -14.55
C GLU A 166 19.91 0.19 -15.60
N ILE A 167 19.23 0.64 -16.65
CA ILE A 167 18.71 -0.25 -17.71
C ILE A 167 19.85 -0.91 -18.49
N SER A 168 20.99 -0.23 -18.64
CA SER A 168 22.19 -0.75 -19.30
C SER A 168 22.83 -1.94 -18.54
N GLY A 169 22.43 -2.17 -17.29
CA GLY A 169 22.96 -3.23 -16.42
C GLY A 169 24.18 -2.82 -15.58
N GLY A 170 24.59 -1.55 -15.60
CA GLY A 170 25.78 -1.06 -14.89
C GLY A 170 25.63 -1.03 -13.36
N GLN A 171 24.66 -0.28 -12.83
CA GLN A 171 24.51 -0.03 -11.39
C GLN A 171 23.09 -0.31 -10.86
N MET A 172 22.99 -0.83 -9.62
CA MET A 172 21.72 -1.11 -8.95
C MET A 172 21.81 -0.89 -7.44
N THR A 173 20.84 -0.17 -6.89
CA THR A 173 20.68 0.07 -5.45
C THR A 173 19.31 -0.40 -4.98
N VAL A 174 19.27 -1.11 -3.86
CA VAL A 174 18.04 -1.70 -3.29
C VAL A 174 17.93 -1.32 -1.82
N SER A 175 16.78 -0.80 -1.43
CA SER A 175 16.40 -0.54 -0.04
C SER A 175 15.14 -1.32 0.30
N GLN A 176 15.22 -2.23 1.27
CA GLN A 176 14.13 -3.14 1.64
C GLN A 176 13.84 -3.13 3.13
N ASN A 177 12.57 -3.27 3.49
CA ASN A 177 12.13 -3.35 4.88
C ASN A 177 10.85 -4.18 5.02
N VAL A 178 10.87 -5.14 5.94
CA VAL A 178 9.68 -5.85 6.41
C VAL A 178 9.44 -5.47 7.87
N GLY A 179 8.19 -5.23 8.22
CA GLY A 179 7.85 -4.93 9.62
C GLY A 179 6.38 -5.16 9.94
N PRO A 180 6.07 -5.72 11.14
CA PRO A 180 4.72 -5.72 11.66
C PRO A 180 4.33 -4.31 12.11
N VAL A 181 3.08 -3.92 11.82
CA VAL A 181 2.49 -2.64 12.18
C VAL A 181 1.17 -2.94 12.91
N PRO A 182 1.16 -2.90 14.25
CA PRO A 182 -0.07 -3.01 15.02
C PRO A 182 -0.90 -1.73 14.86
N ALA A 183 -2.22 -1.87 14.80
CA ALA A 183 -3.15 -0.76 14.66
C ALA A 183 -4.46 -1.03 15.42
N VAL A 184 -5.12 0.05 15.83
CA VAL A 184 -6.51 0.00 16.30
C VAL A 184 -7.43 0.10 15.09
N PHE A 185 -8.42 -0.78 15.03
CA PHE A 185 -9.49 -0.71 14.05
C PHE A 185 -10.70 -0.03 14.66
N LEU A 186 -11.27 0.94 13.95
CA LEU A 186 -12.55 1.56 14.24
C LEU A 186 -13.40 1.49 12.96
N GLY A 187 -14.62 0.98 13.09
CA GLY A 187 -15.58 0.93 12.00
C GLY A 187 -16.90 1.55 12.45
N ALA A 188 -17.52 2.32 11.55
CA ALA A 188 -18.87 2.85 11.71
C ALA A 188 -19.71 2.35 10.53
#